data_AF-K0T9T6-F1
#
_entry.id   AF-K0T9T6-F1
#
_cell.length_a   1.000
_cell.length_b   1.000
_cell.length_c   1.000
_cell.angle_alpha   90.00
_cell.angle_beta   90.00
_cell.angle_gamma   90.00
#
_symmetry.space_group_name_H-M   'P 1'
#
loop_
_entity.id
_entity.type
_entity.pdbx_description
1 polymer ?
#
loop_
_entity_poly.entity_id
_entity_poly.type
_entity_poly.pdbx_seq_one_letter_code
_entity_poly.pdbx_strand_id
1 'polypeptide(L)'
;MRKVLDPFSLGMWAMILLVITITATLGVWFNTERRNSNPDRRQSFWQTKNPQRRRKSAYVRLALDSFLQKGNFFCGASVEHDPNANLASKILAFGFGFFILITVSAYVANLAAFLTRSEFQSVTTVNEAIRKGYTLCAHPVVENELRSQLPNAKFFFHENGKEFIGMLKDYDDKKCEALVIGWEDTSTDIDFLSMLCERSLVFTDSVLAEISMGFPIRPSLSAGFSYWMYYGQKFEDINIPNLKEKYSPTEALDSQCVIQLSELSLQSADEYAMITVQNMYFPLVFFAVCALIGIILQCIYAFSSNRRSLIGRVSQLDLTTTGTTARKDRFLMRRRSRMKSRDGTQDDGRFRDSRIEATEE
;
A
#
# COMPACT_ATOMS: atom_id res chain seq x y z
N MET A 1 4.97 16.70 -5.05
CA MET A 1 3.78 16.45 -4.19
C MET A 1 2.81 15.42 -4.76
N ARG A 2 2.60 15.28 -6.08
CA ARG A 2 1.66 14.26 -6.63
C ARG A 2 2.00 12.81 -6.21
N LYS A 3 3.29 12.46 -6.20
CA LYS A 3 3.81 11.13 -5.83
C LYS A 3 3.32 10.56 -4.48
N VAL A 4 2.97 11.40 -3.50
CA VAL A 4 2.56 10.93 -2.16
C VAL A 4 1.11 10.44 -2.14
N LEU A 5 0.27 10.90 -3.06
CA LEU A 5 -1.14 10.52 -3.17
C LEU A 5 -1.38 9.41 -4.19
N ASP A 6 -0.42 9.17 -5.08
CA ASP A 6 -0.46 8.15 -6.13
C ASP A 6 -0.60 6.68 -5.66
N PRO A 7 -0.15 6.23 -4.46
CA PRO A 7 -0.29 4.81 -4.09
C PRO A 7 -1.75 4.35 -3.94
N PHE A 8 -2.68 5.27 -3.74
CA PHE A 8 -4.11 4.98 -3.64
C PHE A 8 -4.87 5.63 -4.80
N SER A 9 -5.73 4.82 -5.44
CA SER A 9 -6.70 5.35 -6.38
C SER A 9 -7.64 6.37 -5.71
N LEU A 10 -8.14 7.34 -6.47
CA LEU A 10 -9.10 8.33 -5.96
C LEU A 10 -10.32 7.67 -5.30
N GLY A 11 -10.76 6.53 -5.84
CA GLY A 11 -11.84 5.72 -5.27
C GLY A 11 -11.52 5.19 -3.87
N MET A 12 -10.28 4.77 -3.62
CA MET A 12 -9.85 4.33 -2.29
C MET A 12 -9.88 5.47 -1.27
N TRP A 13 -9.42 6.67 -1.63
CA TRP A 13 -9.51 7.84 -0.76
C TRP A 13 -10.96 8.18 -0.39
N ALA A 14 -11.87 8.15 -1.37
CA ALA A 14 -13.30 8.36 -1.13
C ALA A 14 -13.88 7.29 -0.18
N MET A 15 -13.48 6.02 -0.34
CA MET A 15 -13.92 4.93 0.54
C MET A 15 -13.40 5.07 1.97
N ILE A 16 -12.14 5.50 2.16
CA ILE A 16 -11.58 5.78 3.49
C ILE A 16 -12.38 6.88 4.18
N LEU A 17 -12.64 8.00 3.49
CA LEU A 17 -13.45 9.10 4.01
C LEU A 17 -14.88 8.65 4.35
N LEU A 18 -15.47 7.78 3.53
CA LEU A 18 -16.78 7.20 3.78
C LEU A 18 -16.79 6.35 5.05
N VAL A 19 -15.81 5.45 5.24
CA VAL A 19 -15.69 4.62 6.44
C VAL A 19 -15.54 5.49 7.69
N ILE A 20 -14.66 6.51 7.67
CA ILE A 20 -14.50 7.45 8.79
C ILE A 20 -15.82 8.16 9.12
N THR A 21 -16.57 8.58 8.09
CA THR A 21 -17.88 9.23 8.25
C THR A 21 -18.91 8.30 8.87
N ILE A 22 -18.98 7.04 8.41
CA ILE A 22 -19.87 6.01 8.97
C ILE A 22 -19.51 5.74 10.44
N THR A 23 -18.22 5.57 10.76
CA THR A 23 -17.78 5.33 12.14
C THR A 23 -18.11 6.51 13.05
N ALA A 24 -17.91 7.75 12.60
CA ALA A 24 -18.23 8.95 13.37
C ALA A 24 -19.75 9.09 13.61
N THR A 25 -20.57 8.88 12.59
CA THR A 25 -22.03 8.97 12.70
C THR A 25 -22.60 7.88 13.63
N LEU A 26 -22.14 6.64 13.51
CA LEU A 26 -22.52 5.55 14.42
C LEU A 26 -22.03 5.79 15.85
N GLY A 27 -20.82 6.33 16.02
CA GLY A 27 -20.28 6.69 17.33
C GLY A 27 -21.13 7.74 18.06
N VAL A 28 -21.54 8.80 17.35
CA VAL A 28 -22.46 9.82 17.91
C VAL A 28 -23.82 9.21 18.26
N TRP A 29 -24.33 8.31 17.41
CA TRP A 29 -25.60 7.63 17.67
C TRP A 29 -25.55 6.76 18.93
N PHE A 30 -24.50 5.93 19.08
CA PHE A 30 -24.30 5.08 20.26
C PHE A 30 -24.15 5.89 21.56
N ASN A 31 -23.47 7.04 21.51
CA ASN A 31 -23.27 7.90 22.67
C ASN A 31 -24.53 8.70 23.06
N THR A 32 -25.37 9.06 22.10
CA THR A 32 -26.61 9.84 22.36
C THR A 32 -27.60 9.04 23.22
N GLU A 33 -27.75 7.75 22.95
CA GLU A 33 -28.74 6.92 23.65
C GLU A 33 -28.43 6.77 25.14
N ARG A 34 -27.14 6.67 25.49
CA ARG A 34 -26.70 6.59 26.90
C ARG A 34 -27.07 7.84 27.69
N ARG A 35 -27.08 9.02 27.04
CA ARG A 35 -27.42 10.29 27.70
C ARG A 35 -28.92 10.39 28.02
N ASN A 36 -29.79 9.75 27.24
CA ASN A 36 -31.23 9.76 27.48
C ASN A 36 -31.67 8.80 28.60
N SER A 37 -30.89 7.76 28.89
CA SER A 37 -31.25 6.74 29.90
C SER A 37 -31.13 7.22 31.36
N ASN A 38 -30.54 8.38 31.64
CA ASN A 38 -30.35 8.87 33.00
C ASN A 38 -31.26 10.10 33.28
N PRO A 39 -32.55 9.88 33.64
CA PRO A 39 -33.53 10.96 33.81
C PRO A 39 -33.25 11.89 34.98
N ASP A 40 -32.35 11.52 35.91
CA ASP A 40 -32.06 12.28 37.12
C ASP A 40 -31.21 13.54 36.89
N ARG A 41 -30.67 13.73 35.67
CA ARG A 41 -30.06 15.01 35.28
C ARG A 41 -31.11 16.01 34.80
N ARG A 42 -32.19 16.20 35.59
CA ARG A 42 -33.10 17.36 35.55
C ARG A 42 -32.34 18.62 36.02
N GLN A 43 -31.27 19.00 35.33
CA GLN A 43 -30.68 20.32 35.48
C GLN A 43 -31.50 21.32 34.66
N SER A 44 -32.48 21.92 35.34
CA SER A 44 -32.74 23.37 35.38
C SER A 44 -32.54 24.19 34.10
N PHE A 45 -32.87 23.66 32.92
CA PHE A 45 -32.85 24.41 31.68
C PHE A 45 -34.12 25.26 31.59
N TRP A 46 -34.06 26.40 32.28
CA TRP A 46 -34.93 27.53 32.03
C TRP A 46 -34.88 27.89 30.54
N GLN A 47 -35.95 27.51 29.86
CA GLN A 47 -36.65 28.22 28.80
C GLN A 47 -35.82 29.21 27.96
N THR A 48 -35.14 28.71 26.93
CA THR A 48 -34.88 29.53 25.73
C THR A 48 -35.78 29.05 24.60
N LYS A 49 -36.69 29.94 24.16
CA LYS A 49 -37.86 29.74 23.29
C LYS A 49 -37.62 29.25 21.84
N ASN A 50 -36.44 28.73 21.47
CA ASN A 50 -36.20 28.18 20.12
C ASN A 50 -35.37 26.88 20.12
N PRO A 51 -35.99 25.74 20.53
CA PRO A 51 -35.26 24.48 20.74
C PRO A 51 -34.87 23.75 19.45
N GLN A 52 -35.59 23.91 18.33
CA GLN A 52 -35.37 23.05 17.15
C GLN A 52 -34.16 23.46 16.30
N ARG A 53 -33.96 24.76 16.02
CA ARG A 53 -32.80 25.23 15.24
C ARG A 53 -31.47 24.99 15.95
N ARG A 54 -31.44 25.17 17.29
CA ARG A 54 -30.22 24.90 18.10
C ARG A 54 -29.87 23.40 18.17
N ARG A 55 -30.85 22.50 18.14
CA ARG A 55 -30.60 21.05 18.15
C ARG A 55 -29.90 20.57 16.88
N LYS A 56 -30.36 20.99 15.68
CA LYS A 56 -29.73 20.56 14.41
C LYS A 56 -28.27 21.03 14.32
N SER A 57 -28.01 22.28 14.68
CA SER A 57 -26.64 22.82 14.71
C SER A 57 -25.74 22.09 15.72
N ALA A 58 -26.27 21.72 16.89
CA ALA A 58 -25.53 20.95 17.88
C ALA A 58 -25.16 19.54 17.38
N TYR A 59 -26.06 18.85 16.68
CA TYR A 59 -25.76 17.53 16.10
C TYR A 59 -24.70 17.60 15.00
N VAL A 60 -24.79 18.58 14.09
CA VAL A 60 -23.77 18.76 13.04
C VAL A 60 -22.40 19.05 13.67
N ARG A 61 -22.35 19.90 14.71
CA ARG A 61 -21.10 20.18 15.41
C ARG A 61 -20.53 18.93 16.09
N LEU A 62 -21.37 18.12 16.75
CA LEU A 62 -20.94 16.86 17.38
C LEU A 62 -20.47 15.83 16.35
N ALA A 63 -21.16 15.73 15.21
CA ALA A 63 -20.77 14.83 14.12
C ALA A 63 -19.45 15.25 13.49
N LEU A 64 -19.23 16.55 13.28
CA LEU A 64 -17.99 17.09 12.74
C LEU A 64 -16.83 16.90 13.74
N ASP A 65 -17.06 17.16 15.02
CA ASP A 65 -16.06 16.93 16.08
C ASP A 65 -15.67 15.45 16.16
N SER A 66 -16.67 14.56 16.11
CA SER A 66 -16.42 13.12 16.07
C SER A 66 -15.70 12.69 14.79
N PHE A 67 -16.04 13.27 13.63
CA PHE A 67 -15.36 13.00 12.36
C PHE A 67 -13.90 13.41 12.42
N LEU A 68 -13.59 14.61 12.91
CA LEU A 68 -12.21 15.07 13.09
C LEU A 68 -11.43 14.21 14.07
N GLN A 69 -12.05 13.82 15.19
CA GLN A 69 -11.44 12.91 16.16
C GLN A 69 -11.11 11.55 15.53
N LYS A 70 -12.05 10.95 14.78
CA LYS A 70 -11.82 9.68 14.08
C LYS A 70 -10.84 9.81 12.90
N GLY A 71 -10.79 10.98 12.25
CA GLY A 71 -9.77 11.31 11.26
C GLY A 71 -8.37 11.36 11.88
N ASN A 72 -8.22 12.01 13.03
CA ASN A 72 -6.95 12.03 13.77
C ASN A 72 -6.51 10.63 14.20
N PHE A 73 -7.44 9.76 14.60
CA PHE A 73 -7.16 8.35 14.89
C PHE A 73 -6.67 7.58 13.67
N PHE A 74 -7.28 7.81 12.50
CA PHE A 74 -6.82 7.23 11.24
C PHE A 74 -5.39 7.69 10.90
N CYS A 75 -5.13 8.99 10.96
CA CYS A 75 -3.80 9.55 10.70
C CYS A 75 -2.75 9.14 11.74
N GLY A 76 -3.16 8.92 12.99
CA GLY A 76 -2.30 8.45 14.07
C GLY A 76 -2.18 6.92 14.16
N ALA A 77 -2.74 6.18 13.20
CA ALA A 77 -2.77 4.72 13.15
C ALA A 77 -3.19 4.05 14.48
N SER A 78 -4.07 4.68 15.24
CA SER A 78 -4.44 4.26 16.59
C SER A 78 -5.92 4.42 16.86
N VAL A 79 -6.46 3.62 17.79
CA VAL A 79 -7.86 3.73 18.22
C VAL A 79 -7.89 3.89 19.73
N GLU A 80 -8.48 4.99 20.18
CA GLU A 80 -8.64 5.25 21.61
C GLU A 80 -9.68 4.30 22.23
N HIS A 81 -9.28 3.60 23.29
CA HIS A 81 -10.16 2.70 24.05
C HIS A 81 -10.74 3.42 25.26
N ASP A 82 -12.03 3.76 25.20
CA ASP A 82 -12.75 4.22 26.40
C ASP A 82 -13.23 2.98 27.20
N PRO A 83 -12.69 2.72 28.40
CA PRO A 83 -13.09 1.57 29.21
C PRO A 83 -14.58 1.59 29.55
N ASN A 84 -15.18 2.78 29.63
CA ASN A 84 -16.58 2.97 29.98
C ASN A 84 -17.52 2.87 28.77
N ALA A 85 -17.02 2.64 27.55
CA ALA A 85 -17.85 2.56 26.36
C ALA A 85 -18.75 1.31 26.34
N ASN A 86 -19.91 1.42 25.68
CA ASN A 86 -20.82 0.31 25.47
C ASN A 86 -20.18 -0.78 24.59
N LEU A 87 -20.62 -2.03 24.75
CA LEU A 87 -20.12 -3.17 23.96
C LEU A 87 -20.21 -2.92 22.44
N ALA A 88 -21.33 -2.34 21.97
CA ALA A 88 -21.51 -1.97 20.56
C ALA A 88 -20.43 -0.98 20.06
N SER A 89 -20.08 0.02 20.88
CA SER A 89 -19.03 0.98 20.55
C SER A 89 -17.64 0.33 20.58
N LYS A 90 -17.40 -0.63 21.48
CA LYS A 90 -16.14 -1.39 21.53
C LYS A 90 -15.94 -2.25 20.28
N ILE A 91 -17.00 -2.94 19.82
CA ILE A 91 -16.96 -3.76 18.60
C ILE A 91 -16.77 -2.89 17.35
N LEU A 92 -17.46 -1.73 17.27
CA LEU A 92 -17.25 -0.78 16.17
C LEU A 92 -15.82 -0.23 16.16
N ALA A 93 -15.29 0.14 17.32
CA ALA A 93 -13.91 0.63 17.46
C ALA A 93 -12.88 -0.44 17.07
N PHE A 94 -13.14 -1.71 17.42
CA PHE A 94 -12.32 -2.85 17.02
C PHE A 94 -12.30 -3.03 15.49
N GLY A 95 -13.47 -3.06 14.85
CA GLY A 95 -13.55 -3.16 13.38
C GLY A 95 -12.89 -1.99 12.66
N PHE A 96 -13.05 -0.77 13.19
CA PHE A 96 -12.38 0.42 12.65
C PHE A 96 -10.86 0.36 12.83
N GLY A 97 -10.37 -0.12 13.99
CA GLY A 97 -8.94 -0.30 14.24
C GLY A 97 -8.31 -1.32 13.31
N PHE A 98 -8.99 -2.44 13.07
CA PHE A 98 -8.55 -3.43 12.10
C PHE A 98 -8.44 -2.85 10.69
N PHE A 99 -9.46 -2.08 10.26
CA PHE A 99 -9.45 -1.39 8.98
C PHE A 99 -8.28 -0.40 8.85
N ILE A 100 -8.04 0.43 9.87
CA ILE A 100 -6.89 1.37 9.90
C ILE A 100 -5.58 0.60 9.75
N LEU A 101 -5.40 -0.46 10.54
CA LEU A 101 -4.15 -1.23 10.56
C LEU A 101 -3.82 -1.79 9.18
N ILE A 102 -4.77 -2.42 8.50
CA ILE A 102 -4.53 -2.97 7.16
C ILE A 102 -4.32 -1.85 6.13
N THR A 103 -5.13 -0.80 6.18
CA THR A 103 -5.04 0.30 5.21
C THR A 103 -3.71 1.05 5.31
N VAL A 104 -3.27 1.39 6.53
CA VAL A 104 -2.01 2.09 6.76
C VAL A 104 -0.82 1.19 6.41
N SER A 105 -0.84 -0.09 6.78
CA SER A 105 0.23 -1.03 6.40
C SER A 105 0.36 -1.16 4.89
N ALA A 106 -0.75 -1.28 4.17
CA ALA A 106 -0.73 -1.35 2.70
C ALA A 106 -0.27 -0.02 2.07
N TYR A 107 -0.66 1.12 2.64
CA TYR A 107 -0.18 2.43 2.19
C TYR A 107 1.35 2.54 2.35
N VAL A 108 1.88 2.17 3.51
CA VAL A 108 3.32 2.24 3.79
C VAL A 108 4.09 1.26 2.91
N ALA A 109 3.60 0.04 2.72
CA ALA A 109 4.22 -0.95 1.83
C ALA A 109 4.27 -0.44 0.39
N ASN A 110 3.15 0.08 -0.14
CA ASN A 110 3.10 0.60 -1.50
C ASN A 110 3.96 1.87 -1.65
N LEU A 111 3.93 2.76 -0.66
CA LEU A 111 4.81 3.94 -0.65
C LEU A 111 6.29 3.55 -0.65
N ALA A 112 6.68 2.55 0.15
CA ALA A 112 8.04 2.03 0.16
C ALA A 112 8.42 1.47 -1.21
N ALA A 113 7.54 0.67 -1.83
CA ALA A 113 7.72 0.15 -3.18
C ALA A 113 7.90 1.26 -4.23
N PHE A 114 7.13 2.35 -4.14
CA PHE A 114 7.29 3.53 -4.99
C PHE A 114 8.60 4.30 -4.74
N LEU A 115 9.11 4.29 -3.51
CA LEU A 115 10.36 4.98 -3.15
C LEU A 115 11.60 4.15 -3.48
N THR A 116 11.50 2.82 -3.42
CA THR A 116 12.58 1.91 -3.84
C THR A 116 12.69 1.81 -5.35
N ARG A 117 11.69 2.31 -6.11
CA ARG A 117 11.82 2.52 -7.54
C ARG A 117 12.91 3.55 -7.80
N SER A 118 14.10 3.07 -8.14
CA SER A 118 15.04 3.85 -8.93
C SER A 118 14.28 4.29 -10.19
N GLU A 119 14.21 5.60 -10.42
CA GLU A 119 13.83 6.13 -11.72
C GLU A 119 14.92 5.75 -12.71
N PHE A 120 14.98 4.47 -13.09
CA PHE A 120 15.72 4.06 -14.26
C PHE A 120 15.09 4.85 -15.39
N GLN A 121 15.84 5.81 -15.93
CA GLN A 121 15.53 6.43 -17.21
C GLN A 121 15.81 5.40 -18.32
N SER A 122 15.23 4.21 -18.20
CA SER A 122 15.29 3.22 -19.24
C SER A 122 14.41 3.71 -20.38
N VAL A 123 14.99 3.70 -21.57
CA VAL A 123 14.24 3.90 -22.79
C VAL A 123 13.77 2.52 -23.22
N THR A 124 12.46 2.29 -23.20
CA THR A 124 11.88 0.98 -23.53
C THR A 124 11.68 0.82 -25.04
N THR A 125 11.59 1.94 -25.77
CA THR A 125 11.34 1.95 -27.21
C THR A 125 12.30 2.85 -27.95
N VAL A 126 12.69 2.41 -29.15
CA VAL A 126 13.56 3.14 -30.07
C VAL A 126 13.02 4.55 -30.37
N ASN A 127 11.71 4.67 -30.58
CA ASN A 127 11.08 5.96 -30.86
C ASN A 127 11.25 6.96 -29.70
N GLU A 128 11.24 6.47 -28.46
CA GLU A 128 11.51 7.31 -27.30
C GLU A 128 12.99 7.72 -27.24
N ALA A 129 13.94 6.83 -27.59
CA ALA A 129 15.36 7.19 -27.72
C ALA A 129 15.57 8.29 -28.77
N ILE A 130 14.93 8.15 -29.94
CA ILE A 130 15.01 9.15 -31.01
C ILE A 130 14.45 10.50 -30.55
N ARG A 131 13.29 10.50 -29.87
CA ARG A 131 12.67 11.74 -29.34
C ARG A 131 13.53 12.41 -28.27
N LYS A 132 14.20 11.63 -27.42
CA LYS A 132 15.17 12.14 -26.43
C LYS A 132 16.50 12.55 -27.07
N GLY A 133 16.71 12.23 -28.34
CA GLY A 133 17.90 12.59 -29.10
C GLY A 133 19.13 11.74 -28.76
N TYR A 134 18.92 10.52 -28.25
CA TYR A 134 19.99 9.59 -27.91
C TYR A 134 20.76 9.16 -29.15
N THR A 135 22.05 8.95 -28.98
CA THR A 135 22.97 8.36 -29.93
C THR A 135 23.06 6.86 -29.68
N LEU A 136 22.81 6.08 -30.72
CA LEU A 136 22.74 4.62 -30.68
C LEU A 136 24.04 4.03 -31.24
N CYS A 137 24.78 3.27 -30.44
CA CYS A 137 25.92 2.51 -30.96
C CYS A 137 25.43 1.28 -31.70
N ALA A 138 25.89 1.09 -32.94
CA ALA A 138 25.53 -0.06 -33.77
C ALA A 138 26.75 -0.65 -34.47
N HIS A 139 26.63 -1.92 -34.89
CA HIS A 139 27.66 -2.57 -35.68
C HIS A 139 27.63 -2.04 -37.14
N PRO A 140 28.77 -1.78 -37.80
CA PRO A 140 28.79 -1.20 -39.15
C PRO A 140 28.13 -2.09 -40.22
N VAL A 141 28.10 -3.41 -40.02
CA VAL A 141 27.46 -4.36 -40.95
C VAL A 141 25.97 -4.05 -41.17
N VAL A 142 25.30 -3.47 -40.18
CA VAL A 142 23.86 -3.18 -40.24
C VAL A 142 23.56 -1.71 -40.57
N GLU A 143 24.58 -0.92 -40.93
CA GLU A 143 24.46 0.52 -41.13
C GLU A 143 23.42 0.89 -42.19
N ASN A 144 23.48 0.24 -43.36
CA ASN A 144 22.57 0.55 -44.46
C ASN A 144 21.11 0.26 -44.10
N GLU A 145 20.87 -0.86 -43.40
CA GLU A 145 19.52 -1.27 -42.99
C GLU A 145 18.97 -0.32 -41.93
N LEU A 146 19.75 -0.01 -40.88
CA LEU A 146 19.33 0.89 -39.81
C LEU A 146 19.10 2.32 -40.30
N ARG A 147 19.96 2.83 -41.20
CA ARG A 147 19.75 4.17 -41.79
C ARG A 147 18.51 4.22 -42.69
N SER A 148 18.20 3.12 -43.38
CA SER A 148 17.01 3.01 -44.23
C SER A 148 15.72 2.98 -43.40
N GLN A 149 15.70 2.13 -42.35
CA GLN A 149 14.51 1.96 -41.50
C GLN A 149 14.30 3.13 -40.52
N LEU A 150 15.38 3.73 -40.02
CA LEU A 150 15.35 4.75 -38.96
C LEU A 150 16.17 5.99 -39.36
N PRO A 151 15.75 6.74 -40.40
CA PRO A 151 16.53 7.87 -40.92
C PRO A 151 16.69 9.02 -39.92
N ASN A 152 15.82 9.11 -38.91
CA ASN A 152 15.84 10.16 -37.89
C ASN A 152 16.68 9.81 -36.65
N ALA A 153 17.16 8.56 -36.54
CA ALA A 153 17.97 8.14 -35.42
C ALA A 153 19.43 8.59 -35.60
N LYS A 154 20.09 8.94 -34.49
CA LYS A 154 21.52 9.25 -34.48
C LYS A 154 22.29 7.97 -34.20
N PHE A 155 23.02 7.48 -35.19
CA PHE A 155 23.83 6.27 -35.03
C PHE A 155 25.32 6.62 -34.94
N PHE A 156 26.02 5.91 -34.06
CA PHE A 156 27.47 5.82 -34.02
C PHE A 156 27.87 4.39 -34.40
N PHE A 157 28.58 4.23 -35.51
CA PHE A 157 29.01 2.91 -35.97
C PHE A 157 30.45 2.66 -35.55
N HIS A 158 30.70 1.52 -34.91
CA HIS A 158 32.03 1.18 -34.41
C HIS A 158 32.99 0.78 -35.56
N GLU A 159 34.12 1.47 -35.70
CA GLU A 159 35.08 1.23 -36.81
C GLU A 159 36.34 0.45 -36.40
N ASN A 160 36.66 0.38 -35.10
CA ASN A 160 38.00 0.00 -34.62
C ASN A 160 38.23 -1.52 -34.42
N GLY A 161 37.35 -2.36 -34.97
CA GLY A 161 37.39 -3.82 -34.79
C GLY A 161 37.10 -4.27 -33.35
N LYS A 162 37.05 -5.60 -33.10
CA LYS A 162 36.60 -6.22 -31.83
C LYS A 162 35.07 -6.28 -31.63
N GLU A 163 34.32 -6.26 -32.74
CA GLU A 163 32.88 -6.60 -32.78
C GLU A 163 32.07 -5.91 -31.66
N PHE A 164 31.31 -6.68 -30.88
CA PHE A 164 30.41 -6.17 -29.84
C PHE A 164 31.14 -5.61 -28.60
N ILE A 165 32.31 -6.15 -28.27
CA ILE A 165 33.13 -5.65 -27.14
C ILE A 165 33.61 -4.22 -27.44
N GLY A 166 33.98 -3.95 -28.69
CA GLY A 166 34.33 -2.62 -29.16
C GLY A 166 33.20 -1.61 -28.98
N MET A 167 31.96 -2.01 -29.28
CA MET A 167 30.78 -1.17 -29.08
C MET A 167 30.51 -0.89 -27.60
N LEU A 168 30.72 -1.87 -26.72
CA LEU A 168 30.54 -1.66 -25.28
C LEU A 168 31.55 -0.65 -24.73
N LYS A 169 32.78 -0.67 -25.26
CA LYS A 169 33.77 0.35 -24.94
C LYS A 169 33.35 1.75 -25.41
N ASP A 170 32.74 1.86 -26.59
CA ASP A 170 32.23 3.16 -27.06
C ASP A 170 31.08 3.69 -26.20
N TYR A 171 30.28 2.79 -25.64
CA TYR A 171 29.29 3.12 -24.62
C TYR A 171 29.94 3.64 -23.34
N ASP A 172 30.97 2.95 -22.83
CA ASP A 172 31.73 3.39 -21.65
C ASP A 172 32.42 4.75 -21.87
N ASP A 173 32.93 4.98 -23.09
CA ASP A 173 33.52 6.24 -23.55
C ASP A 173 32.46 7.35 -23.78
N LYS A 174 31.17 7.07 -23.54
CA LYS A 174 30.03 7.98 -23.70
C LYS A 174 29.86 8.52 -25.13
N LYS A 175 30.25 7.73 -26.14
CA LYS A 175 29.97 8.07 -27.56
C LYS A 175 28.51 7.80 -27.93
N CYS A 176 27.85 6.96 -27.16
CA CYS A 176 26.44 6.62 -27.30
C CYS A 176 25.78 6.40 -25.93
N GLU A 177 24.47 6.54 -25.88
CA GLU A 177 23.65 6.35 -24.67
C GLU A 177 22.86 5.03 -24.68
N ALA A 178 22.82 4.33 -25.82
CA ALA A 178 22.23 3.00 -25.94
C ALA A 178 22.95 2.15 -26.99
N LEU A 179 22.83 0.84 -26.86
CA LEU A 179 23.44 -0.15 -27.74
C LEU A 179 22.37 -0.80 -28.64
N VAL A 180 22.73 -1.01 -29.90
CA VAL A 180 21.94 -1.74 -30.90
C VAL A 180 22.67 -3.03 -31.20
N ILE A 181 22.28 -4.09 -30.51
CA ILE A 181 22.90 -5.41 -30.58
C ILE A 181 21.85 -6.46 -30.89
N GLY A 182 22.22 -7.45 -31.69
CA GLY A 182 21.37 -8.58 -32.03
C GLY A 182 21.29 -9.55 -30.86
N TRP A 183 20.08 -9.85 -30.39
CA TRP A 183 19.87 -10.82 -29.31
C TRP A 183 20.49 -12.20 -29.64
N GLU A 184 20.33 -12.65 -30.88
CA GLU A 184 20.89 -13.94 -31.31
C GLU A 184 22.42 -13.94 -31.35
N ASP A 185 23.05 -12.79 -31.61
CA ASP A 185 24.51 -12.69 -31.71
C ASP A 185 25.18 -12.70 -30.34
N THR A 186 24.53 -12.14 -29.32
CA THR A 186 25.16 -11.89 -28.01
C THR A 186 24.68 -12.82 -26.89
N SER A 187 23.52 -13.46 -27.05
CA SER A 187 22.90 -14.27 -25.98
C SER A 187 23.66 -15.52 -25.57
N THR A 188 24.59 -16.01 -26.39
CA THR A 188 25.40 -17.21 -26.12
C THR A 188 26.77 -16.88 -25.53
N ASP A 189 27.19 -15.61 -25.56
CA ASP A 189 28.47 -15.15 -25.04
C ASP A 189 28.35 -14.72 -23.56
N ILE A 190 28.72 -15.64 -22.66
CA ILE A 190 28.67 -15.46 -21.20
C ILE A 190 29.46 -14.23 -20.76
N ASP A 191 30.66 -14.04 -21.33
CA ASP A 191 31.57 -12.97 -20.94
C ASP A 191 30.95 -11.63 -21.34
N PHE A 192 30.36 -11.55 -22.54
CA PHE A 192 29.64 -10.37 -22.98
C PHE A 192 28.41 -10.06 -22.11
N LEU A 193 27.60 -11.08 -21.80
CA LEU A 193 26.45 -10.91 -20.91
C LEU A 193 26.88 -10.43 -19.52
N SER A 194 27.96 -10.98 -18.95
CA SER A 194 28.53 -10.53 -17.68
C SER A 194 28.94 -9.06 -17.73
N MET A 195 29.56 -8.62 -18.83
CA MET A 195 29.92 -7.21 -19.00
C MET A 195 28.69 -6.28 -19.12
N LEU A 196 27.57 -6.74 -19.70
CA LEU A 196 26.30 -6.00 -19.69
C LEU A 196 25.76 -5.89 -18.26
N CYS A 197 25.80 -6.98 -17.49
CA CYS A 197 25.36 -7.03 -16.09
C CYS A 197 26.13 -6.03 -15.21
N GLU A 198 27.47 -5.99 -15.32
CA GLU A 198 28.33 -5.07 -14.58
C GLU A 198 27.95 -3.59 -14.82
N ARG A 199 27.41 -3.29 -16.02
CA ARG A 199 26.99 -1.94 -16.43
C ARG A 199 25.51 -1.69 -16.20
N SER A 200 24.78 -2.64 -15.61
CA SER A 200 23.33 -2.59 -15.46
C SER A 200 22.59 -2.34 -16.78
N LEU A 201 23.13 -2.90 -17.87
CA LEU A 201 22.52 -2.84 -19.20
C LEU A 201 21.54 -4.00 -19.37
N VAL A 202 20.38 -3.68 -19.96
CA VAL A 202 19.29 -4.63 -20.18
C VAL A 202 18.80 -4.53 -21.62
N PHE A 203 18.40 -5.66 -22.19
CA PHE A 203 17.71 -5.73 -23.47
C PHE A 203 16.30 -5.20 -23.33
N THR A 204 15.92 -4.39 -24.31
CA THR A 204 14.53 -3.96 -24.53
C THR A 204 13.88 -4.89 -25.55
N ASP A 205 12.58 -5.15 -25.42
CA ASP A 205 11.83 -5.97 -26.40
C ASP A 205 11.61 -5.26 -27.75
N SER A 206 12.09 -4.02 -27.92
CA SER A 206 11.92 -3.28 -29.17
C SER A 206 12.84 -3.82 -30.25
N VAL A 207 12.25 -4.49 -31.25
CA VAL A 207 12.95 -4.93 -32.46
C VAL A 207 13.20 -3.71 -33.36
N LEU A 208 14.48 -3.48 -33.67
CA LEU A 208 14.94 -2.37 -34.51
C LEU A 208 14.88 -2.69 -35.99
N ALA A 209 15.35 -3.89 -36.35
CA ALA A 209 15.37 -4.42 -37.69
C ALA A 209 15.40 -5.95 -37.61
N GLU A 210 14.68 -6.62 -38.51
CA GLU A 210 14.78 -8.06 -38.70
C GLU A 210 15.73 -8.34 -39.85
N ILE A 211 16.92 -8.83 -39.52
CA ILE A 211 17.96 -9.13 -40.51
C ILE A 211 17.95 -10.63 -40.72
N SER A 212 17.64 -11.05 -41.95
CA SER A 212 17.69 -12.46 -42.32
C SER A 212 19.13 -12.95 -42.33
N MET A 213 19.43 -13.93 -41.49
CA MET A 213 20.72 -14.62 -41.52
C MET A 213 20.72 -15.67 -42.63
N GLY A 214 21.82 -15.75 -43.38
CA GLY A 214 21.99 -16.69 -44.47
C GLY A 214 23.40 -17.27 -44.50
N PHE A 215 23.52 -18.47 -45.03
CA PHE A 215 24.81 -19.13 -45.20
C PHE A 215 25.39 -18.81 -46.58
N PRO A 216 26.70 -18.50 -46.68
CA PRO A 216 27.35 -18.32 -47.97
C PRO A 216 27.49 -19.68 -48.66
N ILE A 217 26.60 -19.98 -49.61
CA ILE A 217 26.54 -21.29 -50.27
C ILE A 217 26.58 -21.12 -51.80
N ARG A 218 27.25 -22.05 -52.47
CA ARG A 218 27.25 -22.12 -53.93
C ARG A 218 25.83 -22.37 -54.45
N PRO A 219 25.37 -21.67 -55.50
CA PRO A 219 23.99 -21.83 -56.00
C PRO A 219 23.59 -23.28 -56.28
N SER A 220 24.52 -24.11 -56.78
CA SER A 220 24.29 -25.54 -57.06
C SER A 220 23.96 -26.40 -55.83
N LEU A 221 24.32 -25.93 -54.62
CA LEU A 221 24.06 -26.63 -53.36
C LEU A 221 22.90 -26.02 -52.56
N SER A 222 22.43 -24.83 -52.96
CA SER A 222 21.43 -24.06 -52.20
C SER A 222 20.13 -24.83 -51.96
N ALA A 223 19.61 -25.52 -52.99
CA ALA A 223 18.37 -26.29 -52.89
C ALA A 223 18.51 -27.47 -51.92
N GLY A 224 19.62 -28.23 -52.01
CA GLY A 224 19.89 -29.35 -51.12
C GLY A 224 20.08 -28.90 -49.67
N PHE A 225 20.82 -27.81 -49.46
CA PHE A 225 21.03 -27.26 -48.13
C PHE A 225 19.73 -26.76 -47.51
N SER A 226 18.92 -26.02 -48.27
CA SER A 226 17.62 -25.51 -47.80
C SER A 226 16.66 -26.65 -47.47
N TYR A 227 16.66 -27.73 -48.27
CA TYR A 227 15.89 -28.95 -47.97
C TYR A 227 16.29 -29.55 -46.61
N TRP A 228 17.59 -29.68 -46.34
CA TRP A 228 18.06 -30.25 -45.07
C TRP A 228 17.81 -29.34 -43.87
N MET A 229 17.92 -28.02 -44.02
CA MET A 229 17.50 -27.08 -42.98
C MET A 229 16.02 -27.25 -42.64
N TYR A 230 15.15 -27.29 -43.65
CA TYR A 230 13.72 -27.50 -43.48
C TYR A 230 13.42 -28.86 -42.83
N TYR A 231 14.10 -29.91 -43.29
CA TYR A 231 13.94 -31.26 -42.74
C TYR A 231 14.32 -31.29 -41.26
N GLY A 232 15.48 -30.75 -40.89
CA GLY A 232 15.94 -30.70 -39.51
C GLY A 232 14.99 -29.91 -38.60
N GLN A 233 14.49 -28.76 -39.07
CA GLN A 233 13.52 -27.97 -38.31
C GLN A 233 12.19 -28.73 -38.11
N LYS A 234 11.69 -29.39 -39.15
CA LYS A 234 10.34 -29.99 -39.13
C LYS A 234 10.27 -31.37 -38.48
N PHE A 235 11.30 -32.20 -38.65
CA PHE A 235 11.26 -33.60 -38.24
C PHE A 235 12.18 -33.92 -37.06
N GLU A 236 13.27 -33.17 -36.89
CA GLU A 236 14.25 -33.39 -35.81
C GLU A 236 14.17 -32.32 -34.71
N ASP A 237 13.22 -31.38 -34.83
CA ASP A 237 13.02 -30.25 -33.91
C ASP A 237 14.30 -29.40 -33.69
N ILE A 238 15.15 -29.36 -34.72
CA ILE A 238 16.38 -28.55 -34.74
C ILE A 238 15.99 -27.14 -35.14
N ASN A 239 15.56 -26.36 -34.17
CA ASN A 239 15.24 -24.95 -34.33
C ASN A 239 16.14 -24.09 -33.41
N ILE A 240 16.32 -22.81 -33.77
CA ILE A 240 17.19 -21.89 -33.01
C ILE A 240 16.73 -21.76 -31.55
N PRO A 241 15.43 -21.55 -31.23
CA PRO A 241 14.97 -21.48 -29.84
C PRO A 241 15.33 -22.69 -28.99
N ASN A 242 15.14 -23.91 -29.50
CA ASN A 242 15.45 -25.14 -28.78
C ASN A 242 16.95 -25.33 -28.59
N LEU A 243 17.76 -25.03 -29.61
CA LEU A 243 19.21 -25.07 -29.50
C LEU A 243 19.70 -24.03 -28.50
N LYS A 244 19.10 -22.86 -28.51
CA LYS A 244 19.36 -21.81 -27.54
C LYS A 244 19.02 -22.31 -26.15
N GLU A 245 17.83 -22.82 -25.87
CA GLU A 245 17.49 -23.38 -24.55
C GLU A 245 18.49 -24.47 -24.12
N LYS A 246 18.85 -25.37 -25.03
CA LYS A 246 19.78 -26.47 -24.76
C LYS A 246 21.23 -26.02 -24.48
N TYR A 247 21.69 -24.97 -25.13
CA TYR A 247 23.07 -24.47 -25.02
C TYR A 247 23.17 -23.13 -24.31
N SER A 248 22.06 -22.60 -23.79
CA SER A 248 22.06 -21.33 -23.09
C SER A 248 22.74 -21.58 -21.75
N PRO A 249 23.78 -20.79 -21.43
CA PRO A 249 24.49 -20.88 -20.17
C PRO A 249 23.69 -20.25 -19.02
N THR A 250 22.36 -20.22 -19.12
CA THR A 250 21.48 -19.57 -18.14
C THR A 250 21.57 -20.20 -16.76
N GLU A 251 21.97 -21.48 -16.66
CA GLU A 251 22.30 -22.10 -15.36
C GLU A 251 23.67 -21.66 -14.80
N ALA A 252 24.58 -21.17 -15.65
CA ALA A 252 25.93 -20.78 -15.29
C ALA A 252 26.07 -19.28 -14.97
N LEU A 253 25.15 -18.43 -15.44
CA LEU A 253 25.10 -17.03 -15.01
C LEU A 253 24.49 -16.97 -13.60
N ASP A 254 25.18 -16.31 -12.67
CA ASP A 254 24.64 -16.09 -11.32
C ASP A 254 23.20 -15.58 -11.39
N SER A 255 22.31 -16.20 -10.61
CA SER A 255 20.87 -15.92 -10.50
C SER A 255 20.46 -14.45 -10.26
N GLN A 256 21.43 -13.54 -10.15
CA GLN A 256 21.26 -12.13 -9.85
C GLN A 256 21.22 -11.22 -11.08
N CYS A 257 21.65 -11.69 -12.26
CA CYS A 257 21.62 -10.84 -13.46
C CYS A 257 20.47 -11.20 -14.41
N VAL A 258 19.40 -10.39 -14.36
CA VAL A 258 18.28 -10.46 -15.32
C VAL A 258 18.50 -9.43 -16.42
N ILE A 259 18.84 -9.89 -17.62
CA ILE A 259 19.22 -9.02 -18.75
C ILE A 259 18.00 -8.67 -19.62
N GLN A 260 16.86 -9.34 -19.46
CA GLN A 260 15.64 -9.01 -20.20
C GLN A 260 14.73 -8.08 -19.39
N LEU A 261 14.39 -6.92 -19.97
CA LEU A 261 13.53 -5.94 -19.29
C LEU A 261 12.08 -6.43 -19.15
N SER A 262 11.61 -7.30 -20.05
CA SER A 262 10.26 -7.86 -20.03
C SER A 262 9.96 -8.61 -18.74
N GLU A 263 10.89 -9.44 -18.27
CA GLU A 263 10.76 -10.18 -17.00
C GLU A 263 10.74 -9.23 -15.80
N LEU A 264 11.59 -8.20 -15.81
CA LEU A 264 11.58 -7.16 -14.77
C LEU A 264 10.25 -6.41 -14.73
N SER A 265 9.67 -6.12 -15.90
CA SER A 265 8.44 -5.34 -15.99
C SER A 265 7.20 -6.14 -15.56
N LEU A 266 7.14 -7.45 -15.81
CA LEU A 266 5.97 -8.27 -15.47
C LEU A 266 5.91 -8.59 -13.97
N GLN A 267 7.03 -8.90 -13.33
CA GLN A 267 7.05 -9.10 -11.87
C GLN A 267 6.79 -7.80 -11.11
N SER A 268 7.28 -6.68 -11.62
CA SER A 268 7.19 -5.40 -10.91
C SER A 268 5.91 -4.61 -11.23
N ALA A 269 5.31 -4.75 -12.41
CA ALA A 269 4.09 -4.02 -12.76
C ALA A 269 2.87 -4.42 -11.92
N ASP A 270 2.74 -5.70 -11.57
CA ASP A 270 1.65 -6.16 -10.71
C ASP A 270 1.86 -5.76 -9.24
N GLU A 271 3.11 -5.70 -8.77
CA GLU A 271 3.43 -5.27 -7.41
C GLU A 271 3.26 -3.75 -7.22
N TYR A 272 3.34 -2.97 -8.30
CA TYR A 272 3.14 -1.51 -8.30
C TYR A 272 1.76 -1.06 -8.78
N ALA A 273 0.84 -1.99 -9.04
CA ALA A 273 -0.53 -1.63 -9.36
C ALA A 273 -1.12 -0.81 -8.21
N MET A 274 -1.64 0.38 -8.51
CA MET A 274 -2.32 1.24 -7.54
C MET A 274 -3.34 0.40 -6.76
N ILE A 275 -3.32 0.49 -5.43
CA ILE A 275 -4.23 -0.30 -4.61
C ILE A 275 -5.66 0.12 -4.97
N THR A 276 -6.40 -0.82 -5.55
CA THR A 276 -7.80 -0.63 -5.92
C THR A 276 -8.72 -1.08 -4.80
N VAL A 277 -10.00 -0.69 -4.90
CA VAL A 277 -11.05 -1.11 -3.95
C VAL A 277 -11.20 -2.64 -3.90
N GLN A 278 -10.87 -3.33 -4.99
CA GLN A 278 -10.94 -4.79 -5.06
C GLN A 278 -9.94 -5.46 -4.10
N ASN A 279 -8.73 -4.91 -4.01
CA ASN A 279 -7.67 -5.42 -3.12
C ASN A 279 -8.00 -5.19 -1.63
N MET A 280 -8.88 -4.24 -1.33
CA MET A 280 -9.29 -3.85 0.03
C MET A 280 -10.69 -4.37 0.39
N TYR A 281 -11.21 -5.34 -0.35
CA TYR A 281 -12.53 -5.93 -0.10
C TYR A 281 -12.64 -6.55 1.30
N PHE A 282 -11.62 -7.31 1.73
CA PHE A 282 -11.67 -8.03 3.01
C PHE A 282 -11.76 -7.09 4.24
N PRO A 283 -10.90 -6.07 4.42
CA PRO A 283 -11.04 -5.11 5.53
C PRO A 283 -12.38 -4.36 5.51
N LEU A 284 -12.90 -4.04 4.33
CA LEU A 284 -14.19 -3.35 4.19
C LEU A 284 -15.36 -4.23 4.65
N VAL A 285 -15.40 -5.50 4.22
CA VAL A 285 -16.42 -6.46 4.65
C VAL A 285 -16.31 -6.71 6.16
N PHE A 286 -15.10 -6.87 6.69
CA PHE A 286 -14.88 -7.06 8.12
C PHE A 286 -15.41 -5.87 8.93
N PHE A 287 -15.09 -4.64 8.52
CA PHE A 287 -15.63 -3.43 9.12
C PHE A 287 -17.15 -3.38 9.05
N ALA A 288 -17.74 -3.69 7.90
CA ALA A 288 -19.20 -3.69 7.72
C ALA A 288 -19.89 -4.69 8.65
N VAL A 289 -19.33 -5.89 8.82
CA VAL A 289 -19.84 -6.91 9.75
C VAL A 289 -19.76 -6.41 11.20
N CYS A 290 -18.64 -5.84 11.64
CA CYS A 290 -18.51 -5.25 12.98
C CYS A 290 -19.51 -4.10 13.20
N ALA A 291 -19.71 -3.24 12.20
CA ALA A 291 -20.68 -2.15 12.26
C ALA A 291 -22.11 -2.67 12.37
N LEU A 292 -22.48 -3.70 11.58
CA LEU A 292 -23.80 -4.35 11.66
C LEU A 292 -24.03 -5.00 13.03
N ILE A 293 -23.05 -5.72 13.56
CA ILE A 293 -23.13 -6.30 14.92
C ILE A 293 -23.32 -5.20 15.96
N GLY A 294 -22.57 -4.09 15.85
CA GLY A 294 -22.73 -2.93 16.73
C GLY A 294 -24.14 -2.33 16.67
N ILE A 295 -24.70 -2.17 15.47
CA ILE A 295 -26.07 -1.68 15.26
C ILE A 295 -27.09 -2.64 15.88
N ILE A 296 -26.96 -3.95 15.65
CA ILE A 296 -27.87 -4.96 16.20
C ILE A 296 -27.85 -4.93 17.73
N LEU A 297 -26.67 -4.90 18.35
CA LEU A 297 -26.53 -4.83 19.81
C LEU A 297 -27.13 -3.55 20.38
N GLN A 298 -26.94 -2.41 19.70
CA GLN A 298 -27.55 -1.14 20.11
C GLN A 298 -29.08 -1.19 20.01
N CYS A 299 -29.63 -1.76 18.93
CA CYS A 299 -31.06 -1.96 18.77
C CYS A 299 -31.62 -2.85 19.89
N ILE A 300 -30.99 -4.00 20.17
CA ILE A 300 -31.41 -4.90 21.27
C ILE A 300 -31.41 -4.15 22.61
N TYR A 301 -30.36 -3.36 22.89
CA TYR A 301 -30.28 -2.56 24.11
C TYR A 301 -31.42 -1.54 24.19
N ALA A 302 -31.69 -0.80 23.12
CA ALA A 302 -32.77 0.18 23.04
C ALA A 302 -34.16 -0.46 23.24
N PHE A 303 -34.43 -1.60 22.57
CA PHE A 303 -35.69 -2.34 22.74
C PHE A 303 -35.85 -2.92 24.15
N SER A 304 -34.78 -3.42 24.75
CA SER A 304 -34.81 -3.98 26.10
C SER A 304 -35.10 -2.92 27.17
N SER A 305 -34.56 -1.71 27.00
CA SER A 305 -34.76 -0.60 27.93
C SER A 305 -36.23 -0.15 27.94
N ASN A 306 -36.85 -0.07 26.76
CA ASN A 306 -38.25 0.34 26.63
C ASN A 306 -39.24 -0.65 27.27
N ARG A 307 -38.91 -1.95 27.33
CA ARG A 307 -39.78 -2.96 27.98
C ARG A 307 -39.81 -2.85 29.50
N ARG A 308 -38.77 -2.29 30.15
CA ARG A 308 -38.73 -2.14 31.62
C ARG A 308 -39.60 -0.99 32.14
N SER A 309 -40.04 -0.06 31.30
CA SER A 309 -40.87 1.07 31.76
C SER A 309 -42.38 0.75 31.82
N LEU A 310 -42.85 -0.36 31.24
CA LEU A 310 -44.27 -0.72 31.25
C LEU A 310 -44.67 -1.68 32.37
N ILE A 311 -43.73 -2.42 32.97
CA ILE A 311 -44.00 -3.40 34.03
C ILE A 311 -43.75 -2.83 35.45
N GLY A 312 -43.28 -1.59 35.55
CA GLY A 312 -42.92 -0.93 36.81
C GLY A 312 -43.82 0.23 37.23
N ARG A 313 -45.14 0.17 37.03
CA ARG A 313 -46.06 0.94 37.88
C ARG A 313 -46.26 0.18 39.20
N VAL A 314 -45.19 0.07 39.98
CA VAL A 314 -45.34 -0.27 41.40
C VAL A 314 -45.87 0.99 42.07
N SER A 315 -47.07 0.85 42.63
CA SER A 315 -47.87 1.88 43.27
C SER A 315 -47.00 2.73 44.23
N GLN A 316 -47.05 4.05 44.11
CA GLN A 316 -46.37 5.02 45.01
C GLN A 316 -46.96 5.04 46.43
N LEU A 317 -47.54 3.95 46.93
CA LEU A 317 -48.25 3.92 48.21
C LEU A 317 -47.40 3.44 49.39
N ASP A 318 -46.07 3.56 49.33
CA ASP A 318 -45.19 3.10 50.43
C ASP A 318 -44.08 4.11 50.79
N LEU A 319 -44.36 5.41 50.60
CA LEU A 319 -43.40 6.51 50.82
C LEU A 319 -43.61 7.27 52.14
N THR A 320 -44.26 6.66 53.15
CA THR A 320 -44.46 7.28 54.47
C THR A 320 -43.74 6.62 55.64
N THR A 321 -43.02 5.50 55.48
CA THR A 321 -42.60 4.71 56.66
C THR A 321 -41.10 4.78 57.00
N THR A 322 -40.23 5.38 56.18
CA THR A 322 -38.76 5.37 56.39
C THR A 322 -38.11 6.76 56.47
N GLY A 323 -38.87 7.78 56.89
CA GLY A 323 -38.39 9.17 57.02
C GLY A 323 -37.65 9.54 58.31
N THR A 324 -37.56 8.67 59.32
CA THR A 324 -37.12 9.08 60.67
C THR A 324 -35.73 8.62 61.11
N THR A 325 -35.05 7.71 60.40
CA THR A 325 -33.72 7.21 60.84
C THR A 325 -32.52 7.89 60.16
N ALA A 326 -32.63 8.39 58.93
CA ALA A 326 -31.48 8.91 58.17
C ALA A 326 -31.01 10.33 58.58
N ARG A 327 -31.73 11.04 59.45
CA ARG A 327 -31.32 12.38 59.92
C ARG A 327 -30.32 12.32 61.09
N LYS A 328 -30.14 11.16 61.74
CA LYS A 328 -29.26 11.01 62.92
C LYS A 328 -27.78 10.75 62.54
N ASP A 329 -27.51 10.09 61.41
CA ASP A 329 -26.13 9.73 61.03
C ASP A 329 -25.33 10.86 60.36
N ARG A 330 -25.99 11.84 59.74
CA ARG A 330 -25.28 13.01 59.17
C ARG A 330 -24.70 13.94 60.23
N PHE A 331 -25.17 13.88 61.48
CA PHE A 331 -24.60 14.71 62.55
C PHE A 331 -23.33 14.10 63.16
N LEU A 332 -23.16 12.77 63.10
CA LEU A 332 -22.00 12.09 63.70
C LEU A 332 -20.76 12.05 62.77
N MET A 333 -20.94 12.05 61.44
CA MET A 333 -19.78 12.06 60.52
C MET A 333 -19.04 13.41 60.45
N ARG A 334 -19.67 14.53 60.84
CA ARG A 334 -19.03 15.85 60.80
C ARG A 334 -18.06 16.11 61.96
N ARG A 335 -18.05 15.27 63.00
CA ARG A 335 -17.10 15.36 64.12
C ARG A 335 -15.81 14.55 63.91
N ARG A 336 -15.79 13.60 62.98
CA ARG A 336 -14.64 12.69 62.78
C ARG A 336 -13.57 13.23 61.83
N SER A 337 -13.87 14.25 61.04
CA SER A 337 -12.94 14.83 60.04
C SER A 337 -12.02 15.94 60.57
N ARG A 338 -12.07 16.27 61.87
CA ARG A 338 -11.12 17.23 62.50
C ARG A 338 -9.93 16.60 63.24
N MET A 339 -9.83 15.27 63.32
CA MET A 339 -8.78 14.59 64.11
C MET A 339 -7.67 13.93 63.30
N LYS A 340 -7.67 13.99 61.96
CA LYS A 340 -6.69 13.26 61.11
C LYS A 340 -5.76 14.19 60.31
N SER A 341 -5.32 15.28 60.93
CA SER A 341 -4.36 16.25 60.36
C SER A 341 -3.07 16.37 61.20
N ARG A 342 -2.67 15.30 61.88
CA ARG A 342 -1.42 15.24 62.64
C ARG A 342 -0.88 13.81 62.57
N ASP A 343 0.41 13.68 62.34
CA ASP A 343 1.20 12.50 61.96
C ASP A 343 1.14 12.16 60.45
N GLY A 344 2.23 12.13 59.71
CA GLY A 344 3.66 12.18 60.04
C GLY A 344 4.45 11.44 58.97
N THR A 345 5.73 11.78 58.85
CA THR A 345 6.85 10.96 58.30
C THR A 345 6.77 10.56 56.81
N GLN A 346 7.63 11.12 55.93
CA GLN A 346 9.07 10.85 55.78
C GLN A 346 9.33 9.39 55.39
N ASP A 347 9.64 9.15 54.11
CA ASP A 347 10.62 8.12 53.76
C ASP A 347 11.30 8.41 52.42
N ASP A 348 12.63 8.40 52.48
CA ASP A 348 13.59 8.54 51.39
C ASP A 348 13.81 7.17 50.73
N GLY A 349 13.71 7.09 49.40
CA GLY A 349 13.76 5.83 48.68
C GLY A 349 14.57 5.89 47.38
N ARG A 350 15.85 6.25 47.50
CA ARG A 350 16.93 6.02 46.53
C ARG A 350 16.95 4.55 46.09
N PHE A 351 16.85 4.21 44.79
CA PHE A 351 17.46 2.97 44.26
C PHE A 351 17.63 2.97 42.72
N ARG A 352 18.91 2.90 42.30
CA ARG A 352 19.57 2.25 41.13
C ARG A 352 18.87 2.24 39.76
N ASP A 353 19.45 2.73 38.67
CA ASP A 353 20.75 2.44 38.04
C ASP A 353 20.87 0.98 37.54
N SER A 354 20.64 0.78 36.23
CA SER A 354 20.98 -0.41 35.42
C SER A 354 20.78 -0.03 33.95
N ARG A 355 21.85 0.34 33.25
CA ARG A 355 22.75 -0.54 32.48
C ARG A 355 22.24 -0.74 31.05
N ILE A 356 22.90 0.01 30.18
CA ILE A 356 22.99 -0.13 28.73
C ILE A 356 23.72 -1.44 28.45
N GLU A 357 23.12 -2.33 27.67
CA GLU A 357 23.83 -3.39 26.95
C GLU A 357 23.62 -3.16 25.46
N ALA A 358 24.74 -2.95 24.78
CA ALA A 358 24.90 -2.99 23.34
C ALA A 358 25.51 -4.35 22.98
N THR A 359 24.93 -5.01 21.99
CA THR A 359 25.51 -6.12 21.20
C THR A 359 24.86 -5.97 19.84
N GLU A 360 25.57 -5.49 18.80
CA GLU A 360 26.43 -6.30 17.92
C GLU A 360 25.71 -7.54 17.39
N GLU A 361 25.15 -7.41 16.20
CA GLU A 361 25.35 -8.28 15.02
C GLU A 361 25.10 -7.48 13.74
#